data_AF-A0A964VWC5-F1
#
_entry.id   AF-A0A964VWC5-F1
#
_cell.length_a   1.000
_cell.length_b   1.000
_cell.length_c   1.000
_cell.angle_alpha   90.00
_cell.angle_beta   90.00
_cell.angle_gamma   90.00
#
_symmetry.space_group_name_H-M   'P 1'
#
loop_
_entity.id
_entity.type
_entity.pdbx_description
1 polymer ?
#
loop_
_entity_poly.entity_id
_entity_poly.type
_entity_poly.pdbx_seq_one_letter_code
_entity_poly.pdbx_strand_id
1 'polypeptide(L)'
;MRVRIGRSRTRRYSPPTHVLIRGNAGSLGPEVQPAFISVLNSPKPSWTTRTNLNVSSGRRLALAEWIGSPTNPLTARVIANRIWQHHFGQGLAKTTSDFGKAGTPPTHPELLDWLAAEFVEHGWSIKKLHKTILLSQAYQMSSRNDHSSANQIDPGNQWLWRQNLRRLEAEAIRDTLLAISGQLNLQSGGRGYFPRLSGEVLAGQSRPGQDWDLSDTNELTRRSVYAYVRRTMAVPMLEVFDYNNTTSPLSERSITTVAPQALLLLNDDFVQQQALALSHRIQREAGTAADRFIQQGFLLALGRSPTPSELQTSEQFIRRQNESFKPLTSRLIFRPAVPTSLSENYMGKLKPNDYLSGPPSGWTYHMGRWSAAYEGIRTVEDHQGPFALAPIQPFVDGLVQASLTLHHANESASLLLRSTATNHVLNGYELALDPRAQKLILRRHHRDVVTLAEITTTLPTAQPIHIKAQLNAQNIRVWLNHHPLPTLNLTDAHPLLNPGQIGATTSGAAVSIDYLTIEPLGAKAVSLRDSTLPSSTERAFRAFCLLLLNLNEVAYLD
;
A
#
# COMPACT_ATOMS: atom_id res chain seq x y z
N MET A 1 -11.91 -35.24 27.41
CA MET A 1 -11.12 -36.22 26.60
C MET A 1 -10.26 -35.43 25.62
N ARG A 2 -8.92 -35.54 25.68
CA ARG A 2 -8.02 -34.83 24.75
C ARG A 2 -7.55 -35.82 23.69
N VAL A 3 -7.77 -35.47 22.43
CA VAL A 3 -7.40 -36.28 21.25
C VAL A 3 -6.47 -35.44 20.38
N ARG A 4 -5.30 -35.98 20.02
CA ARG A 4 -4.34 -35.29 19.15
C ARG A 4 -4.45 -35.83 17.73
N ILE A 5 -4.80 -34.97 16.78
CA ILE A 5 -4.81 -35.29 15.35
C ILE A 5 -3.39 -35.08 14.82
N GLY A 6 -2.69 -36.15 14.48
CA GLY A 6 -1.36 -36.08 13.88
C GLY A 6 -1.42 -35.48 12.47
N ARG A 7 -0.69 -34.39 12.22
CA ARG A 7 -0.41 -33.93 10.84
C ARG A 7 0.83 -34.66 10.33
N SER A 8 0.65 -35.53 9.33
CA SER A 8 1.75 -36.03 8.52
C SER A 8 1.69 -35.36 7.15
N ARG A 9 2.76 -34.64 6.77
CA ARG A 9 2.94 -34.11 5.40
C ARG A 9 3.49 -35.18 4.43
N THR A 10 3.88 -36.35 4.92
CA THR A 10 4.68 -37.34 4.17
C THR A 10 4.12 -38.76 4.17
N ARG A 11 3.09 -39.08 4.97
CA ARG A 11 2.51 -40.45 5.03
C ARG A 11 1.25 -40.54 4.17
N ARG A 12 1.19 -41.58 3.32
CA ARG A 12 0.04 -41.94 2.47
C ARG A 12 -1.23 -42.26 3.26
N TYR A 13 -1.11 -42.52 4.57
CA TYR A 13 -2.22 -42.78 5.49
C TYR A 13 -2.12 -41.89 6.74
N SER A 14 -3.27 -41.45 7.25
CA SER A 14 -3.34 -40.78 8.56
C SER A 14 -3.00 -41.79 9.66
N PRO A 15 -2.06 -41.49 10.57
CA PRO A 15 -1.74 -42.39 11.67
C PRO A 15 -2.97 -42.65 12.56
N PRO A 16 -3.03 -43.82 13.21
CA PRO A 16 -4.05 -44.13 14.21
C PRO A 16 -4.18 -43.00 15.23
N THR A 17 -5.42 -42.65 15.57
CA THR A 17 -5.70 -41.62 16.57
C THR A 17 -6.07 -42.31 17.86
N HIS A 18 -5.40 -42.01 18.97
CA HIS A 18 -5.64 -42.65 20.25
C HIS A 18 -6.21 -41.66 21.27
N VAL A 19 -6.96 -42.18 22.24
CA VAL A 19 -7.31 -41.45 23.45
C VAL A 19 -6.05 -41.18 24.25
N LEU A 20 -5.79 -39.93 24.64
CA LEU A 20 -4.66 -39.63 25.54
C LEU A 20 -5.11 -39.80 26.99
N ILE A 21 -4.59 -40.82 27.66
CA ILE A 21 -4.93 -41.10 29.06
C ILE A 21 -4.45 -39.92 29.90
N ARG A 22 -5.39 -39.26 30.59
CA ARG A 22 -5.16 -38.00 31.35
C ARG A 22 -4.54 -36.87 30.52
N GLY A 23 -4.64 -36.92 29.18
CA GLY A 23 -4.07 -35.93 28.28
C GLY A 23 -2.55 -36.03 28.06
N ASN A 24 -1.90 -37.10 28.55
CA ASN A 24 -0.47 -37.33 28.34
C ASN A 24 -0.20 -37.88 26.92
N ALA A 25 0.65 -37.19 26.15
CA ALA A 25 0.98 -37.57 24.78
C ALA A 25 1.78 -38.89 24.66
N GLY A 26 2.47 -39.32 25.72
CA GLY A 26 3.21 -40.59 25.77
C GLY A 26 2.38 -41.79 26.23
N SER A 27 1.16 -41.57 26.75
CA SER A 27 0.30 -42.62 27.28
C SER A 27 -0.93 -42.80 26.37
N LEU A 28 -0.75 -43.62 25.33
CA LEU A 28 -1.81 -43.92 24.37
C LEU A 28 -2.82 -44.90 24.98
N GLY A 29 -4.09 -44.54 24.92
CA GLY A 29 -5.22 -45.41 25.22
C GLY A 29 -5.80 -46.04 23.95
N PRO A 30 -7.09 -46.46 23.98
CA PRO A 30 -7.75 -47.09 22.83
C PRO A 30 -7.67 -46.24 21.56
N GLU A 31 -7.56 -46.90 20.41
CA GLU A 31 -7.69 -46.25 19.12
C GLU A 31 -9.13 -45.75 18.92
N VAL A 32 -9.26 -44.56 18.34
CA VAL A 32 -10.51 -43.89 18.03
C VAL A 32 -10.71 -43.93 16.53
N GLN A 33 -11.80 -44.56 16.09
CA GLN A 33 -12.19 -44.56 14.68
C GLN A 33 -12.93 -43.26 14.34
N PRO A 34 -12.81 -42.76 13.08
CA PRO A 34 -13.64 -41.66 12.62
C PRO A 34 -15.13 -42.01 12.76
N ALA A 35 -15.89 -41.13 13.40
CA ALA A 35 -17.33 -41.28 13.59
C ALA A 35 -18.03 -39.95 13.35
N PHE A 36 -19.34 -40.02 13.10
CA PHE A 36 -20.21 -38.86 12.99
C PHE A 36 -20.86 -38.53 14.33
N ILE A 37 -21.29 -37.28 14.46
CA ILE A 37 -22.06 -36.81 15.61
C ILE A 37 -23.36 -37.64 15.66
N SER A 38 -23.40 -38.61 16.59
CA SER A 38 -24.48 -39.58 16.69
C SER A 38 -25.82 -38.95 17.08
N VAL A 39 -25.80 -37.83 17.80
CA VAL A 39 -27.01 -37.10 18.21
C VAL A 39 -27.80 -36.50 17.03
N LEU A 40 -27.19 -36.31 15.87
CA LEU A 40 -27.87 -35.75 14.70
C LEU A 40 -28.77 -36.75 13.96
N ASN A 41 -28.72 -38.04 14.33
CA ASN A 41 -29.51 -39.15 13.77
C ASN A 41 -29.66 -39.13 12.23
N SER A 42 -28.65 -38.61 11.54
CA SER A 42 -28.66 -38.38 10.09
C SER A 42 -28.07 -39.59 9.36
N PRO A 43 -28.46 -39.86 8.10
CA PRO A 43 -27.85 -40.91 7.30
C PRO A 43 -26.34 -40.68 7.24
N LYS A 44 -25.58 -41.67 7.72
CA LYS A 44 -24.12 -41.60 7.79
C LYS A 44 -23.57 -41.57 6.37
N PRO A 45 -22.59 -40.70 6.06
CA PRO A 45 -21.85 -40.76 4.81
C PRO A 45 -21.29 -42.16 4.61
N SER A 46 -21.72 -42.84 3.55
CA SER A 46 -21.05 -44.06 3.13
C SER A 46 -19.78 -43.64 2.38
N TRP A 47 -18.62 -43.82 3.00
CA TRP A 47 -17.39 -43.91 2.21
C TRP A 47 -17.32 -45.35 1.68
N THR A 48 -17.71 -45.59 0.43
CA THR A 48 -17.06 -46.70 -0.26
C THR A 48 -15.60 -46.30 -0.37
N THR A 49 -14.70 -47.18 0.06
CA THR A 49 -13.27 -47.04 -0.20
C THR A 49 -13.16 -46.91 -1.71
N ARG A 50 -13.09 -45.68 -2.26
CA ARG A 50 -12.83 -45.47 -3.69
C ARG A 50 -11.43 -46.05 -3.91
N THR A 51 -11.40 -47.30 -4.34
CA THR A 51 -10.22 -48.19 -4.43
C THR A 51 -9.15 -47.66 -5.37
N ASN A 52 -9.44 -46.61 -6.14
CA ASN A 52 -8.53 -46.01 -7.12
C ASN A 52 -7.75 -44.78 -6.63
N LEU A 53 -7.87 -44.39 -5.37
CA LEU A 53 -7.03 -43.33 -4.81
C LEU A 53 -5.90 -43.94 -3.97
N ASN A 54 -4.86 -44.45 -4.62
CA ASN A 54 -3.59 -44.92 -3.99
C ASN A 54 -2.84 -43.82 -3.17
N VAL A 55 -3.50 -42.70 -2.88
CA VAL A 55 -2.95 -41.44 -2.36
C VAL A 55 -3.82 -40.86 -1.21
N SER A 56 -5.03 -41.38 -0.93
CA SER A 56 -5.94 -40.79 0.08
C SER A 56 -6.99 -41.78 0.61
N SER A 57 -7.45 -41.59 1.85
CA SER A 57 -8.50 -42.40 2.47
C SER A 57 -9.93 -42.09 1.99
N GLY A 58 -10.13 -41.10 1.11
CA GLY A 58 -11.46 -40.71 0.58
C GLY A 58 -12.42 -40.03 1.58
N ARG A 59 -12.21 -40.19 2.89
CA ARG A 59 -13.07 -39.69 3.98
C ARG A 59 -13.45 -38.20 3.88
N ARG A 60 -12.50 -37.32 3.50
CA ARG A 60 -12.78 -35.87 3.36
C ARG A 60 -13.73 -35.57 2.20
N LEU A 61 -13.60 -36.31 1.09
CA LEU A 61 -14.48 -36.15 -0.05
C LEU A 61 -15.89 -36.63 0.28
N ALA A 62 -16.02 -37.81 0.91
CA ALA A 62 -17.32 -38.33 1.34
C ALA A 62 -18.04 -37.38 2.32
N LEU A 63 -17.30 -36.76 3.25
CA LEU A 63 -17.86 -35.72 4.12
C LEU A 63 -18.32 -34.49 3.34
N ALA A 64 -17.52 -34.02 2.37
CA ALA A 64 -17.88 -32.86 1.55
C ALA A 64 -19.11 -33.13 0.66
N GLU A 65 -19.18 -34.31 0.03
CA GLU A 65 -20.34 -34.76 -0.77
C GLU A 65 -21.61 -34.87 0.10
N TRP A 66 -21.50 -35.29 1.36
CA TRP A 66 -22.63 -35.31 2.29
C TRP A 66 -23.08 -33.91 2.73
N ILE A 67 -22.14 -33.03 3.11
CA ILE A 67 -22.44 -31.65 3.48
C ILE A 67 -23.10 -30.92 2.31
N GLY A 68 -22.55 -31.06 1.09
CA GLY A 68 -23.05 -30.45 -0.14
C GLY A 68 -24.13 -31.26 -0.86
N SER A 69 -24.80 -32.19 -0.18
CA SER A 69 -25.88 -32.97 -0.79
C SER A 69 -27.08 -32.07 -1.12
N PRO A 70 -27.74 -32.25 -2.28
CA PRO A 70 -29.03 -31.60 -2.58
C PRO A 70 -30.13 -31.86 -1.54
N THR A 71 -30.02 -32.97 -0.81
CA THR A 71 -30.96 -33.33 0.27
C THR A 71 -30.67 -32.62 1.59
N ASN A 72 -29.55 -31.89 1.69
CA ASN A 72 -29.21 -31.07 2.85
C ASN A 72 -29.55 -29.59 2.56
N PRO A 73 -30.68 -29.06 3.06
CA PRO A 73 -31.12 -27.70 2.73
C PRO A 73 -30.24 -26.62 3.36
N LEU A 74 -29.52 -26.90 4.45
CA LEU A 74 -28.76 -25.89 5.18
C LEU A 74 -27.61 -25.32 4.35
N THR A 75 -26.90 -26.16 3.60
CA THR A 75 -25.74 -25.72 2.82
C THR A 75 -26.16 -24.73 1.73
N ALA A 76 -27.25 -25.03 1.02
CA ALA A 76 -27.78 -24.14 -0.01
C ALA A 76 -28.30 -22.83 0.59
N ARG A 77 -29.05 -22.88 1.70
CA ARG A 77 -29.55 -21.68 2.41
C ARG A 77 -28.42 -20.79 2.92
N VAL A 78 -27.37 -21.37 3.52
CA VAL A 78 -26.22 -20.62 4.02
C VAL A 78 -25.49 -19.90 2.87
N ILE A 79 -25.26 -20.57 1.74
CA ILE A 79 -24.58 -19.96 0.59
C ILE A 79 -25.46 -18.89 -0.08
N ALA A 80 -26.75 -19.17 -0.26
CA ALA A 80 -27.71 -18.19 -0.80
C ALA A 80 -27.73 -16.91 0.05
N ASN A 81 -27.81 -17.06 1.37
CA ASN A 81 -27.79 -15.93 2.31
C ASN A 81 -26.47 -15.17 2.29
N ARG A 82 -25.32 -15.84 2.16
CA ARG A 82 -24.01 -15.19 2.07
C ARG A 82 -23.85 -14.41 0.76
N ILE A 83 -24.29 -14.98 -0.36
CA ILE A 83 -24.26 -14.28 -1.65
C ILE A 83 -25.18 -13.06 -1.62
N TRP A 84 -26.37 -13.21 -1.04
CA TRP A 84 -27.28 -12.09 -0.77
C TRP A 84 -26.61 -11.01 0.08
N GLN A 85 -26.01 -11.39 1.21
CA GLN A 85 -25.29 -10.48 2.11
C GLN A 85 -24.22 -9.66 1.38
N HIS A 86 -23.41 -10.28 0.50
CA HIS A 86 -22.37 -9.53 -0.22
C HIS A 86 -22.94 -8.50 -1.20
N HIS A 87 -24.15 -8.71 -1.71
CA HIS A 87 -24.83 -7.79 -2.61
C HIS A 87 -25.57 -6.67 -1.87
N PHE A 88 -26.29 -7.01 -0.79
CA PHE A 88 -27.13 -6.08 -0.04
C PHE A 88 -26.49 -5.56 1.27
N GLY A 89 -25.27 -5.98 1.61
CA GLY A 89 -24.59 -5.65 2.87
C GLY A 89 -25.03 -6.50 4.06
N GLN A 90 -26.30 -6.94 4.10
CA GLN A 90 -26.85 -7.78 5.16
C GLN A 90 -27.56 -9.00 4.56
N GLY A 91 -27.38 -10.16 5.19
CA GLY A 91 -28.09 -11.39 4.81
C GLY A 91 -29.56 -11.34 5.20
N LEU A 92 -30.42 -12.05 4.46
CA LEU A 92 -31.82 -12.28 4.82
C LEU A 92 -31.94 -12.85 6.24
N ALA A 93 -31.06 -13.80 6.59
CA ALA A 93 -30.77 -14.17 7.97
C ALA A 93 -29.54 -13.37 8.44
N LYS A 94 -29.74 -12.53 9.47
CA LYS A 94 -28.70 -11.64 10.01
C LYS A 94 -27.52 -12.41 10.62
N THR A 95 -27.77 -13.55 11.25
CA THR A 95 -26.72 -14.44 11.79
C THR A 95 -26.16 -15.35 10.69
N THR A 96 -25.28 -14.80 9.85
CA THR A 96 -24.86 -15.42 8.58
C THR A 96 -24.11 -16.76 8.70
N SER A 97 -23.67 -17.12 9.91
CA SER A 97 -23.04 -18.41 10.22
C SER A 97 -23.78 -19.23 11.28
N ASP A 98 -24.96 -18.79 11.73
CA ASP A 98 -25.81 -19.53 12.66
C ASP A 98 -27.26 -19.54 12.16
N PHE A 99 -27.64 -20.67 11.58
CA PHE A 99 -28.99 -20.98 11.09
C PHE A 99 -29.75 -21.89 12.08
N GLY A 100 -29.18 -22.12 13.27
CA GLY A 100 -29.80 -22.89 14.33
C GLY A 100 -30.80 -22.05 15.13
N LYS A 101 -31.35 -22.64 16.19
CA LYS A 101 -32.30 -21.97 17.10
C LYS A 101 -31.71 -20.77 17.86
N ALA A 102 -30.39 -20.68 17.95
CA ALA A 102 -29.69 -19.56 18.56
C ALA A 102 -29.48 -18.39 17.58
N GLY A 103 -29.68 -18.63 16.28
CA GLY A 103 -29.64 -17.61 15.24
C GLY A 103 -30.92 -16.78 15.17
N THR A 104 -30.89 -15.74 14.35
CA THR A 104 -32.07 -14.91 14.03
C THR A 104 -32.80 -15.49 12.81
N PRO A 105 -34.15 -15.62 12.85
CA PRO A 105 -34.93 -16.02 11.68
C PRO A 105 -34.69 -15.09 10.48
N PRO A 106 -34.79 -15.60 9.24
CA PRO A 106 -34.71 -14.77 8.05
C PRO A 106 -35.86 -13.76 7.99
N THR A 107 -35.61 -12.54 7.51
CA THR A 107 -36.65 -11.53 7.26
C THR A 107 -37.60 -11.97 6.15
N HIS A 108 -37.08 -12.62 5.12
CA HIS A 108 -37.83 -13.15 3.97
C HIS A 108 -37.56 -14.66 3.82
N PRO A 109 -38.22 -15.52 4.59
CA PRO A 109 -37.94 -16.95 4.61
C PRO A 109 -38.23 -17.64 3.28
N GLU A 110 -39.35 -17.30 2.63
CA GLU A 110 -39.73 -17.88 1.33
C GLU A 110 -38.73 -17.52 0.22
N LEU A 111 -38.26 -16.26 0.20
CA LEU A 111 -37.23 -15.82 -0.74
C LEU A 111 -35.92 -16.58 -0.55
N LEU A 112 -35.49 -16.76 0.70
CA LEU A 112 -34.28 -17.52 1.01
C LEU A 112 -34.39 -18.97 0.58
N ASP A 113 -35.54 -19.60 0.82
CA ASP A 113 -35.79 -20.98 0.43
C ASP A 113 -35.86 -21.13 -1.09
N TRP A 114 -36.48 -20.17 -1.80
CA TRP A 114 -36.49 -20.10 -3.25
C TRP A 114 -35.07 -19.94 -3.83
N LEU A 115 -34.26 -19.00 -3.32
CA LEU A 115 -32.87 -18.83 -3.77
C LEU A 115 -32.02 -20.09 -3.52
N ALA A 116 -32.26 -20.80 -2.43
CA ALA A 116 -31.57 -22.05 -2.11
C ALA A 116 -31.96 -23.16 -3.09
N ALA A 117 -33.26 -23.30 -3.41
CA ALA A 117 -33.74 -24.26 -4.41
C ALA A 117 -33.15 -23.95 -5.80
N GLU A 118 -33.25 -22.70 -6.24
CA GLU A 118 -32.68 -22.20 -7.49
C GLU A 118 -31.18 -22.52 -7.59
N PHE A 119 -30.43 -22.33 -6.50
CA PHE A 119 -28.99 -22.61 -6.47
C PHE A 119 -28.68 -24.09 -6.72
N VAL A 120 -29.45 -25.00 -6.12
CA VAL A 120 -29.30 -26.45 -6.29
C VAL A 120 -29.72 -26.88 -7.69
N GLU A 121 -30.88 -26.43 -8.16
CA GLU A 121 -31.44 -26.76 -9.50
C GLU A 121 -30.52 -26.30 -10.64
N HIS A 122 -29.85 -25.16 -10.46
CA HIS A 122 -28.88 -24.64 -11.42
C HIS A 122 -27.47 -25.25 -11.30
N GLY A 123 -27.34 -26.37 -10.57
CA GLY A 123 -26.10 -27.13 -10.45
C GLY A 123 -25.06 -26.44 -9.57
N TRP A 124 -25.50 -25.77 -8.49
CA TRP A 124 -24.64 -25.09 -7.52
C TRP A 124 -23.78 -23.97 -8.15
N SER A 125 -24.29 -23.34 -9.22
CA SER A 125 -23.57 -22.29 -9.93
C SER A 125 -23.69 -20.94 -9.24
N ILE A 126 -22.63 -20.55 -8.53
CA ILE A 126 -22.53 -19.24 -7.86
C ILE A 126 -22.75 -18.08 -8.85
N LYS A 127 -22.22 -18.20 -10.09
CA LYS A 127 -22.40 -17.18 -11.13
C LYS A 127 -23.87 -17.01 -11.54
N LYS A 128 -24.63 -18.11 -11.69
CA LYS A 128 -26.05 -18.03 -12.02
C LYS A 128 -26.84 -17.39 -10.89
N LEU A 129 -26.56 -17.77 -9.64
CA LEU A 129 -27.21 -17.16 -8.47
C LEU A 129 -26.90 -15.65 -8.35
N HIS A 130 -25.65 -15.22 -8.59
CA HIS A 130 -25.34 -13.79 -8.69
C HIS A 130 -26.18 -13.13 -9.79
N LYS A 131 -26.27 -13.71 -10.99
CA LYS A 131 -27.08 -13.16 -12.09
C LYS A 131 -28.55 -13.03 -11.71
N THR A 132 -29.14 -14.05 -11.08
CA THR A 132 -30.53 -14.03 -10.60
C THR A 132 -30.77 -12.86 -9.65
N ILE A 133 -29.88 -12.65 -8.67
CA ILE A 133 -30.00 -11.53 -7.73
C ILE A 133 -29.79 -10.18 -8.43
N LEU A 134 -28.74 -10.03 -9.24
CA LEU A 134 -28.36 -8.77 -9.91
C LEU A 134 -29.39 -8.29 -10.94
N LEU A 135 -30.18 -9.21 -11.49
CA LEU A 135 -31.27 -8.91 -12.43
C LEU A 135 -32.63 -8.71 -11.74
N SER A 136 -32.71 -8.86 -10.41
CA SER A 136 -33.93 -8.60 -9.67
C SER A 136 -34.21 -7.09 -9.57
N GLN A 137 -35.50 -6.74 -9.52
CA GLN A 137 -35.91 -5.35 -9.26
C GLN A 137 -35.34 -4.84 -7.93
N ALA A 138 -35.36 -5.67 -6.88
CA ALA A 138 -34.81 -5.32 -5.57
C ALA A 138 -33.33 -4.92 -5.64
N TYR A 139 -32.52 -5.61 -6.45
CA TYR A 139 -31.12 -5.21 -6.61
C TYR A 139 -30.98 -3.92 -7.43
N GLN A 140 -31.79 -3.73 -8.47
CA GLN A 140 -31.67 -2.62 -9.43
C GLN A 140 -32.30 -1.29 -8.96
N MET A 141 -32.89 -1.25 -7.76
CA MET A 141 -33.41 -0.01 -7.19
C MET A 141 -32.30 1.01 -6.93
N SER A 142 -32.64 2.30 -7.02
CA SER A 142 -31.73 3.38 -6.62
C SER A 142 -31.35 3.25 -5.14
N SER A 143 -30.14 3.67 -4.78
CA SER A 143 -29.68 3.78 -3.39
C SER A 143 -30.05 5.11 -2.73
N ARG A 144 -30.61 6.05 -3.52
CA ARG A 144 -31.02 7.37 -3.05
C ARG A 144 -32.07 7.25 -1.94
N ASN A 145 -32.00 8.19 -1.00
CA ASN A 145 -32.95 8.28 0.12
C ASN A 145 -33.93 9.43 -0.12
N ASP A 146 -34.71 9.32 -1.19
CA ASP A 146 -35.72 10.30 -1.63
C ASP A 146 -37.15 9.95 -1.18
N HIS A 147 -37.36 8.74 -0.67
CA HIS A 147 -38.65 8.28 -0.12
C HIS A 147 -38.75 8.49 1.40
N SER A 148 -39.05 9.72 1.82
CA SER A 148 -39.13 10.09 3.24
C SER A 148 -40.12 9.26 4.06
N SER A 149 -41.28 8.87 3.48
CA SER A 149 -42.28 8.04 4.14
C SER A 149 -41.78 6.62 4.39
N ALA A 150 -41.11 6.00 3.41
CA ALA A 150 -40.52 4.68 3.56
C ALA A 150 -39.40 4.69 4.61
N ASN A 151 -38.55 5.73 4.60
CA ASN A 151 -37.48 5.89 5.58
C ASN A 151 -37.99 6.12 7.02
N GLN A 152 -39.19 6.66 7.20
CA GLN A 152 -39.82 6.77 8.53
C GLN A 152 -40.35 5.42 9.04
N ILE A 153 -40.87 4.57 8.14
CA ILE A 153 -41.44 3.26 8.49
C ILE A 153 -40.34 2.20 8.68
N ASP A 154 -39.37 2.18 7.77
CA ASP A 154 -38.28 1.21 7.72
C ASP A 154 -36.93 1.91 7.43
N PRO A 155 -36.39 2.66 8.41
CA PRO A 155 -35.09 3.34 8.27
C PRO A 155 -33.94 2.35 8.06
N GLY A 156 -34.09 1.09 8.49
CA GLY A 156 -33.10 0.03 8.33
C GLY A 156 -33.11 -0.65 6.97
N ASN A 157 -34.07 -0.29 6.10
CA ASN A 157 -34.27 -0.90 4.78
C ASN A 157 -34.38 -2.45 4.83
N GLN A 158 -35.03 -2.98 5.88
CA GLN A 158 -35.28 -4.41 6.02
C GLN A 158 -36.20 -4.94 4.91
N TRP A 159 -37.14 -4.13 4.43
CA TRP A 159 -38.08 -4.46 3.36
C TRP A 159 -37.57 -4.12 1.96
N LEU A 160 -36.31 -3.69 1.83
CA LEU A 160 -35.60 -3.51 0.56
C LEU A 160 -36.32 -2.55 -0.40
N TRP A 161 -36.82 -1.42 0.13
CA TRP A 161 -37.50 -0.38 -0.65
C TRP A 161 -36.52 0.51 -1.44
N ARG A 162 -35.21 0.30 -1.24
CA ARG A 162 -34.10 0.88 -2.01
C ARG A 162 -32.88 -0.05 -1.99
N GLN A 163 -31.87 0.22 -2.81
CA GLN A 163 -30.57 -0.45 -2.67
C GLN A 163 -29.77 0.15 -1.51
N ASN A 164 -28.95 -0.68 -0.84
CA ASN A 164 -28.12 -0.25 0.26
C ASN A 164 -26.83 0.42 -0.22
N LEU A 165 -26.54 1.59 0.37
CA LEU A 165 -25.23 2.21 0.26
C LEU A 165 -24.21 1.37 1.01
N ARG A 166 -23.20 0.83 0.33
CA ARG A 166 -22.26 -0.13 0.92
C ARG A 166 -20.82 0.31 0.75
N ARG A 167 -20.06 0.37 1.85
CA ARG A 167 -18.61 0.57 1.78
C ARG A 167 -17.96 -0.62 1.08
N LEU A 168 -17.02 -0.34 0.17
CA LEU A 168 -16.22 -1.38 -0.46
C LEU A 168 -15.25 -1.98 0.56
N GLU A 169 -14.98 -3.27 0.43
CA GLU A 169 -13.97 -3.97 1.21
C GLU A 169 -12.56 -3.56 0.75
N ALA A 170 -11.54 -3.69 1.61
CA ALA A 170 -10.16 -3.32 1.33
C ALA A 170 -9.65 -3.77 -0.06
N GLU A 171 -9.84 -5.04 -0.40
CA GLU A 171 -9.43 -5.61 -1.68
C GLU A 171 -10.20 -5.02 -2.86
N ALA A 172 -11.48 -4.74 -2.67
CA ALA A 172 -12.34 -4.15 -3.69
C ALA A 172 -11.99 -2.68 -3.92
N ILE A 173 -11.68 -1.91 -2.87
CA ILE A 173 -11.16 -0.54 -3.00
C ILE A 173 -9.91 -0.56 -3.88
N ARG A 174 -8.91 -1.34 -3.48
CA ARG A 174 -7.64 -1.43 -4.22
C ARG A 174 -7.84 -1.88 -5.68
N ASP A 175 -8.63 -2.92 -5.92
CA ASP A 175 -8.90 -3.44 -7.27
C ASP A 175 -9.70 -2.42 -8.12
N THR A 176 -10.58 -1.63 -7.50
CA THR A 176 -11.34 -0.58 -8.20
C THR A 176 -10.44 0.59 -8.59
N LEU A 177 -9.50 1.00 -7.73
CA LEU A 177 -8.50 2.01 -8.09
C LEU A 177 -7.65 1.58 -9.31
N LEU A 178 -7.28 0.30 -9.39
CA LEU A 178 -6.59 -0.28 -10.55
C LEU A 178 -7.50 -0.34 -11.79
N ALA A 179 -8.77 -0.68 -11.63
CA ALA A 179 -9.71 -0.77 -12.75
C ALA A 179 -10.00 0.61 -13.36
N ILE A 180 -10.26 1.61 -12.51
CA ILE A 180 -10.56 3.00 -12.92
C ILE A 180 -9.35 3.64 -13.58
N SER A 181 -8.14 3.44 -13.04
CA SER A 181 -6.90 3.94 -13.65
C SER A 181 -6.47 3.18 -14.91
N GLY A 182 -7.12 2.04 -15.21
CA GLY A 182 -6.80 1.19 -16.36
C GLY A 182 -5.53 0.35 -16.19
N GLN A 183 -5.09 0.13 -14.95
CA GLN A 183 -3.88 -0.64 -14.63
C GLN A 183 -4.16 -2.11 -14.26
N LEU A 184 -5.42 -2.46 -13.96
CA LEU A 184 -5.77 -3.77 -13.43
C LEU A 184 -5.32 -4.94 -14.32
N ASN A 185 -4.43 -5.77 -13.78
CA ASN A 185 -4.02 -7.02 -14.38
C ASN A 185 -4.96 -8.17 -13.96
N LEU A 186 -5.68 -8.73 -14.95
CA LEU A 186 -6.66 -9.81 -14.77
C LEU A 186 -6.07 -11.23 -14.86
N GLN A 187 -4.74 -11.39 -14.92
CA GLN A 187 -4.10 -12.69 -15.00
C GLN A 187 -4.54 -13.60 -13.84
N SER A 188 -5.09 -14.75 -14.20
CA SER A 188 -5.59 -15.75 -13.27
C SER A 188 -4.55 -16.83 -12.96
N GLY A 189 -4.57 -17.35 -11.73
CA GLY A 189 -3.66 -18.40 -11.26
C GLY A 189 -2.19 -17.97 -11.15
N GLY A 190 -1.30 -18.95 -11.00
CA GLY A 190 0.13 -18.71 -10.84
C GLY A 190 0.52 -18.16 -9.47
N ARG A 191 1.79 -17.76 -9.34
CA ARG A 191 2.32 -17.14 -8.11
C ARG A 191 1.58 -15.82 -7.85
N GLY A 192 1.30 -15.55 -6.58
CA GLY A 192 0.82 -14.25 -6.13
C GLY A 192 1.91 -13.17 -6.22
N TYR A 193 1.56 -11.95 -5.80
CA TYR A 193 2.50 -10.84 -5.71
C TYR A 193 2.70 -10.45 -4.24
N PHE A 194 3.85 -9.88 -3.94
CA PHE A 194 4.23 -9.29 -2.66
C PHE A 194 3.96 -7.78 -2.70
N PRO A 195 2.99 -7.27 -1.93
CA PRO A 195 2.76 -5.84 -1.80
C PRO A 195 4.02 -5.10 -1.39
N ARG A 196 4.21 -3.88 -1.91
CA ARG A 196 5.30 -3.01 -1.45
C ARG A 196 5.05 -2.61 -0.01
N LEU A 197 6.06 -2.80 0.84
CA LEU A 197 6.04 -2.35 2.22
C LEU A 197 6.80 -1.03 2.31
N SER A 198 6.28 -0.10 3.10
CA SER A 198 7.01 1.13 3.39
C SER A 198 8.20 0.81 4.31
N GLY A 199 9.16 1.75 4.39
CA GLY A 199 10.32 1.62 5.27
C GLY A 199 9.91 1.45 6.74
N GLU A 200 8.84 2.10 7.17
CA GLU A 200 8.28 2.04 8.53
C GLU A 200 7.70 0.66 8.84
N VAL A 201 6.99 0.05 7.89
CA VAL A 201 6.44 -1.32 8.06
C VAL A 201 7.56 -2.34 8.14
N LEU A 202 8.63 -2.16 7.35
CA LEU A 202 9.82 -2.98 7.44
C LEU A 202 10.50 -2.81 8.80
N ALA A 203 10.64 -1.58 9.29
CA ALA A 203 11.25 -1.25 10.59
C ALA A 203 10.58 -1.93 11.78
N GLY A 204 9.26 -2.13 11.73
CA GLY A 204 8.49 -2.80 12.78
C GLY A 204 8.74 -4.31 12.91
N GLN A 205 9.52 -4.91 12.00
CA GLN A 205 9.81 -6.34 12.02
C GLN A 205 11.09 -6.64 12.80
N SER A 206 11.12 -7.76 13.54
CA SER A 206 12.34 -8.22 14.21
C SER A 206 13.48 -8.53 13.22
N ARG A 207 13.15 -8.90 11.98
CA ARG A 207 14.09 -9.12 10.87
C ARG A 207 13.53 -8.45 9.62
N PRO A 208 13.79 -7.15 9.39
CA PRO A 208 13.13 -6.37 8.33
C PRO A 208 13.32 -6.97 6.95
N GLY A 209 12.20 -7.28 6.28
CA GLY A 209 12.17 -7.84 4.92
C GLY A 209 12.35 -9.36 4.84
N GLN A 210 12.55 -10.04 5.99
CA GLN A 210 12.68 -11.50 6.00
C GLN A 210 11.40 -12.19 5.52
N ASP A 211 11.55 -13.18 4.64
CA ASP A 211 10.47 -13.91 3.98
C ASP A 211 9.50 -13.04 3.17
N TRP A 212 9.98 -11.87 2.75
CA TRP A 212 9.29 -10.99 1.81
C TRP A 212 10.05 -10.95 0.48
N ASP A 213 9.32 -10.88 -0.62
CA ASP A 213 9.89 -10.76 -1.95
C ASP A 213 9.51 -9.45 -2.62
N LEU A 214 10.19 -9.12 -3.71
CA LEU A 214 9.88 -7.96 -4.53
C LEU A 214 9.02 -8.40 -5.70
N SER A 215 8.02 -7.58 -6.02
CA SER A 215 7.17 -7.78 -7.19
C SER A 215 7.42 -6.67 -8.19
N ASP A 216 7.39 -7.01 -9.47
CA ASP A 216 7.45 -6.01 -10.53
C ASP A 216 6.15 -5.21 -10.64
N THR A 217 6.15 -4.18 -11.48
CA THR A 217 4.99 -3.30 -11.65
C THR A 217 3.76 -4.04 -12.18
N ASN A 218 3.93 -5.04 -13.04
CA ASN A 218 2.81 -5.80 -13.62
C ASN A 218 2.23 -6.82 -12.61
N GLU A 219 3.05 -7.40 -11.75
CA GLU A 219 2.62 -8.22 -10.63
C GLU A 219 1.86 -7.37 -9.59
N LEU A 220 2.37 -6.16 -9.29
CA LEU A 220 1.76 -5.23 -8.35
C LEU A 220 0.41 -4.66 -8.81
N THR A 221 0.04 -4.81 -10.07
CA THR A 221 -1.28 -4.39 -10.57
C THR A 221 -2.28 -5.54 -10.67
N ARG A 222 -1.92 -6.73 -10.17
CA ARG A 222 -2.85 -7.86 -10.09
C ARG A 222 -3.95 -7.62 -9.06
N ARG A 223 -5.06 -8.36 -9.24
CA ARG A 223 -6.17 -8.43 -8.28
C ARG A 223 -5.64 -8.77 -6.88
N SER A 224 -6.21 -8.11 -5.88
CA SER A 224 -5.80 -8.22 -4.47
C SER A 224 -5.96 -9.64 -3.91
N VAL A 225 -6.79 -10.49 -4.52
CA VAL A 225 -6.87 -11.93 -4.19
C VAL A 225 -5.55 -12.69 -4.37
N TYR A 226 -4.63 -12.16 -5.18
CA TYR A 226 -3.29 -12.71 -5.39
C TYR A 226 -2.22 -12.08 -4.49
N ALA A 227 -2.60 -11.15 -3.60
CA ALA A 227 -1.65 -10.56 -2.66
C ALA A 227 -1.14 -11.61 -1.67
N TYR A 228 0.17 -11.64 -1.46
CA TYR A 228 0.78 -12.42 -0.41
C TYR A 228 0.50 -11.77 0.94
N VAL A 229 -0.11 -12.54 1.83
CA VAL A 229 -0.46 -12.10 3.19
C VAL A 229 0.23 -12.99 4.20
N ARG A 230 0.98 -12.36 5.10
CA ARG A 230 1.64 -13.05 6.22
C ARG A 230 0.80 -12.85 7.48
N ARG A 231 0.56 -13.91 8.23
CA ARG A 231 -0.32 -13.87 9.42
C ARG A 231 0.04 -12.78 10.44
N THR A 232 1.33 -12.51 10.60
CA THR A 232 1.86 -11.54 11.58
C THR A 232 2.12 -10.16 11.00
N MET A 233 1.70 -9.90 9.76
CA MET A 233 1.98 -8.65 9.09
C MET A 233 0.85 -8.29 8.13
N ALA A 234 0.17 -7.20 8.45
CA ALA A 234 -0.83 -6.63 7.57
C ALA A 234 -0.18 -5.66 6.58
N VAL A 235 -0.82 -5.51 5.43
CA VAL A 235 -0.48 -4.48 4.44
C VAL A 235 -1.23 -3.22 4.88
N PRO A 236 -0.56 -2.08 5.13
CA PRO A 236 -1.20 -0.91 5.77
C PRO A 236 -2.48 -0.45 5.09
N MET A 237 -2.46 -0.34 3.75
CA MET A 237 -3.65 0.03 2.99
C MET A 237 -4.80 -0.94 3.25
N LEU A 238 -4.55 -2.25 3.26
CA LEU A 238 -5.62 -3.22 3.49
C LEU A 238 -6.13 -3.13 4.94
N GLU A 239 -5.22 -3.07 5.92
CA GLU A 239 -5.55 -3.03 7.34
C GLU A 239 -6.46 -1.84 7.70
N VAL A 240 -6.14 -0.66 7.18
CA VAL A 240 -6.91 0.57 7.43
C VAL A 240 -8.33 0.49 6.90
N PHE A 241 -8.60 -0.34 5.88
CA PHE A 241 -9.93 -0.60 5.34
C PHE A 241 -10.54 -1.93 5.84
N ASP A 242 -10.31 -2.23 7.12
CA ASP A 242 -10.91 -3.35 7.85
C ASP A 242 -10.61 -4.73 7.23
N TYR A 243 -9.39 -4.91 6.71
CA TYR A 243 -8.97 -6.22 6.20
C TYR A 243 -9.16 -7.32 7.25
N ASN A 244 -9.53 -8.52 6.79
CA ASN A 244 -9.93 -9.57 7.70
C ASN A 244 -8.76 -10.07 8.56
N ASN A 245 -9.10 -10.49 9.77
CA ASN A 245 -8.17 -11.23 10.61
C ASN A 245 -7.69 -12.51 9.88
N THR A 246 -6.38 -12.76 9.92
CA THR A 246 -5.72 -13.93 9.31
C THR A 246 -5.56 -15.12 10.27
N THR A 247 -6.05 -14.99 11.52
CA THR A 247 -5.97 -16.01 12.57
C THR A 247 -7.29 -16.74 12.82
N SER A 248 -8.43 -16.12 12.52
CA SER A 248 -9.76 -16.60 12.90
C SER A 248 -10.76 -16.43 11.77
N PRO A 249 -11.74 -17.36 11.61
CA PRO A 249 -12.82 -17.19 10.65
C PRO A 249 -13.74 -16.04 11.07
N LEU A 250 -14.35 -15.39 10.08
CA LEU A 250 -15.31 -14.31 10.27
C LEU A 250 -16.58 -14.62 9.47
N SER A 251 -17.73 -14.34 10.06
CA SER A 251 -19.05 -14.50 9.43
C SER A 251 -19.48 -13.25 8.65
N GLU A 252 -19.02 -12.09 9.10
CA GLU A 252 -19.26 -10.76 8.54
C GLU A 252 -17.99 -9.93 8.77
N ARG A 253 -17.66 -9.06 7.82
CA ARG A 253 -16.55 -8.13 7.95
C ARG A 253 -17.02 -6.87 8.67
N SER A 254 -16.21 -6.37 9.60
CA SER A 254 -16.45 -5.06 10.20
C SER A 254 -16.27 -3.99 9.14
N ILE A 255 -17.04 -2.91 9.26
CA ILE A 255 -16.96 -1.74 8.39
C ILE A 255 -16.81 -0.53 9.32
N THR A 256 -15.71 0.20 9.17
CA THR A 256 -15.46 1.44 9.87
C THR A 256 -15.37 2.60 8.87
N THR A 257 -15.75 3.78 9.34
CA THR A 257 -15.63 5.03 8.58
C THR A 257 -14.93 6.05 9.47
N VAL A 258 -13.62 6.19 9.27
CA VAL A 258 -12.78 7.03 10.12
C VAL A 258 -11.88 7.93 9.27
N ALA A 259 -11.61 9.15 9.74
CA ALA A 259 -10.80 10.12 9.01
C ALA A 259 -9.42 9.61 8.53
N PRO A 260 -8.69 8.74 9.27
CA PRO A 260 -7.44 8.16 8.80
C PRO A 260 -7.53 7.40 7.48
N GLN A 261 -8.68 6.81 7.13
CA GLN A 261 -8.88 6.11 5.85
C GLN A 261 -8.78 7.07 4.66
N ALA A 262 -9.51 8.19 4.74
CA ALA A 262 -9.46 9.23 3.70
C ALA A 262 -8.05 9.85 3.61
N LEU A 263 -7.40 10.08 4.75
CA LEU A 263 -6.02 10.58 4.78
C LEU A 263 -5.04 9.59 4.17
N LEU A 264 -5.22 8.28 4.38
CA LEU A 264 -4.39 7.25 3.76
C LEU A 264 -4.51 7.31 2.24
N LEU A 265 -5.71 7.35 1.67
CA LEU A 265 -5.85 7.43 0.20
C LEU A 265 -5.22 8.69 -0.41
N LEU A 266 -5.23 9.82 0.29
CA LEU A 266 -4.60 11.05 -0.21
C LEU A 266 -3.06 10.98 -0.20
N ASN A 267 -2.47 10.19 0.70
CA ASN A 267 -1.03 10.20 0.97
C ASN A 267 -0.31 8.92 0.54
N ASP A 268 -1.03 7.83 0.29
CA ASP A 268 -0.46 6.54 -0.09
C ASP A 268 0.15 6.57 -1.50
N ASP A 269 1.37 6.06 -1.63
CA ASP A 269 2.14 6.06 -2.88
C ASP A 269 1.46 5.26 -3.99
N PHE A 270 0.78 4.16 -3.66
CA PHE A 270 0.05 3.37 -4.65
C PHE A 270 -1.15 4.14 -5.18
N VAL A 271 -1.91 4.82 -4.32
CA VAL A 271 -3.05 5.65 -4.77
C VAL A 271 -2.58 6.84 -5.59
N GLN A 272 -1.47 7.47 -5.19
CA GLN A 272 -0.81 8.53 -5.94
C GLN A 272 -0.38 8.08 -7.35
N GLN A 273 0.12 6.85 -7.49
CA GLN A 273 0.41 6.25 -8.80
C GLN A 273 -0.86 5.99 -9.61
N GLN A 274 -1.94 5.49 -8.98
CA GLN A 274 -3.22 5.29 -9.66
C GLN A 274 -3.85 6.62 -10.11
N ALA A 275 -3.70 7.70 -9.35
CA ALA A 275 -4.16 9.03 -9.73
C ALA A 275 -3.40 9.57 -10.95
N LEU A 276 -2.09 9.32 -11.04
CA LEU A 276 -1.30 9.65 -12.22
C LEU A 276 -1.75 8.85 -13.44
N ALA A 277 -1.91 7.53 -13.28
CA ALA A 277 -2.38 6.65 -14.36
C ALA A 277 -3.80 7.02 -14.83
N LEU A 278 -4.71 7.36 -13.92
CA LEU A 278 -6.04 7.85 -14.23
C LEU A 278 -5.99 9.17 -15.01
N SER A 279 -5.14 10.11 -14.59
CA SER A 279 -4.97 11.38 -15.31
C SER A 279 -4.53 11.16 -16.76
N HIS A 280 -3.55 10.29 -17.00
CA HIS A 280 -3.12 9.95 -18.36
C HIS A 280 -4.20 9.23 -19.16
N ARG A 281 -4.97 8.33 -18.52
CA ARG A 281 -6.10 7.65 -19.15
C ARG A 281 -7.15 8.65 -19.62
N ILE A 282 -7.58 9.57 -18.75
CA ILE A 282 -8.60 10.57 -19.08
C ILE A 282 -8.08 11.50 -20.20
N GLN A 283 -6.82 11.93 -20.15
CA GLN A 283 -6.23 12.75 -21.21
C GLN A 283 -6.27 12.06 -22.57
N ARG A 284 -6.01 10.75 -22.60
CA ARG A 284 -6.08 9.94 -23.84
C ARG A 284 -7.52 9.76 -24.33
N GLU A 285 -8.48 9.59 -23.43
CA GLU A 285 -9.88 9.30 -23.78
C GLU A 285 -10.70 10.57 -24.10
N ALA A 286 -10.45 11.68 -23.42
CA ALA A 286 -11.28 12.89 -23.48
C ALA A 286 -10.51 14.18 -23.81
N GLY A 287 -9.17 14.13 -23.86
CA GLY A 287 -8.30 15.29 -24.06
C GLY A 287 -8.01 16.08 -22.77
N THR A 288 -7.48 17.28 -22.92
CA THR A 288 -7.04 18.15 -21.81
C THR A 288 -7.98 19.32 -21.51
N ALA A 289 -9.09 19.44 -22.25
CA ALA A 289 -10.11 20.44 -21.96
C ALA A 289 -10.73 20.15 -20.58
N ALA A 290 -10.75 21.14 -19.68
CA ALA A 290 -11.05 20.93 -18.27
C ALA A 290 -12.45 20.33 -18.06
N ASP A 291 -13.45 20.80 -18.80
CA ASP A 291 -14.83 20.33 -18.78
C ASP A 291 -14.92 18.82 -19.12
N ARG A 292 -14.34 18.41 -20.24
CA ARG A 292 -14.33 17.02 -20.70
C ARG A 292 -13.50 16.12 -19.79
N PHE A 293 -12.38 16.64 -19.29
CA PHE A 293 -11.54 15.94 -18.33
C PHE A 293 -12.30 15.64 -17.03
N ILE A 294 -13.00 16.64 -16.48
CA ILE A 294 -13.81 16.49 -15.26
C ILE A 294 -14.95 15.50 -15.50
N GLN A 295 -15.71 15.66 -16.59
CA GLN A 295 -16.83 14.77 -16.92
C GLN A 295 -16.39 13.31 -17.04
N GLN A 296 -15.31 13.03 -17.77
CA GLN A 296 -14.80 11.68 -17.91
C GLN A 296 -14.27 11.12 -16.59
N GLY A 297 -13.62 11.95 -15.76
CA GLY A 297 -13.19 11.54 -14.42
C GLY A 297 -14.37 11.12 -13.53
N PHE A 298 -15.45 11.90 -13.53
CA PHE A 298 -16.69 11.57 -12.81
C PHE A 298 -17.36 10.29 -13.34
N LEU A 299 -17.41 10.09 -14.66
CA LEU A 299 -17.97 8.86 -15.23
C LEU A 299 -17.15 7.63 -14.83
N LEU A 300 -15.83 7.71 -14.88
CA LEU A 300 -14.96 6.60 -14.51
C LEU A 300 -14.99 6.31 -13.01
N ALA A 301 -15.00 7.34 -12.16
CA ALA A 301 -14.90 7.19 -10.70
C ALA A 301 -16.25 7.05 -10.00
N LEU A 302 -17.31 7.69 -10.48
CA LEU A 302 -18.62 7.73 -9.83
C LEU A 302 -19.74 7.14 -10.70
N GLY A 303 -19.45 6.71 -11.94
CA GLY A 303 -20.44 6.11 -12.83
C GLY A 303 -21.51 7.08 -13.34
N ARG A 304 -21.37 8.39 -13.09
CA ARG A 304 -22.33 9.43 -13.50
C ARG A 304 -21.62 10.71 -13.91
N SER A 305 -22.34 11.61 -14.57
CA SER A 305 -21.85 12.96 -14.85
C SER A 305 -21.83 13.83 -13.58
N PRO A 306 -20.94 14.83 -13.50
CA PRO A 306 -20.96 15.81 -12.42
C PRO A 306 -22.22 16.68 -12.52
N THR A 307 -22.78 17.06 -11.37
CA THR A 307 -23.77 18.13 -11.30
C THR A 307 -23.13 19.48 -11.65
N PRO A 308 -23.92 20.53 -11.98
CA PRO A 308 -23.37 21.85 -12.28
C PRO A 308 -22.48 22.44 -11.16
N SER A 309 -22.85 22.20 -9.88
CA SER A 309 -22.07 22.64 -8.73
C SER A 309 -20.77 21.86 -8.57
N GLU A 310 -20.79 20.55 -8.78
CA GLU A 310 -19.59 19.70 -8.75
C GLU A 310 -18.62 20.06 -9.88
N LEU A 311 -19.13 20.35 -11.08
CA LEU A 311 -18.31 20.79 -12.22
C LEU A 311 -17.61 22.11 -11.90
N GLN A 312 -18.35 23.13 -11.44
CA GLN A 312 -17.79 24.43 -11.07
C GLN A 312 -16.73 24.32 -9.96
N THR A 313 -17.01 23.51 -8.94
CA THR A 313 -16.07 23.28 -7.82
C THR A 313 -14.80 22.59 -8.31
N SER A 314 -14.93 21.62 -9.20
CA SER A 314 -13.81 20.87 -9.81
C SER A 314 -12.93 21.78 -10.67
N GLU A 315 -13.52 22.64 -11.49
CA GLU A 315 -12.80 23.63 -12.30
C GLU A 315 -12.01 24.61 -11.42
N GLN A 316 -12.64 25.10 -10.35
CA GLN A 316 -11.99 26.00 -9.40
C GLN A 316 -10.83 25.30 -8.69
N PHE A 317 -11.00 24.04 -8.29
CA PHE A 317 -9.95 23.24 -7.67
C PHE A 317 -8.75 23.08 -8.61
N ILE A 318 -8.97 22.63 -9.85
CA ILE A 318 -7.89 22.44 -10.83
C ILE A 318 -7.14 23.76 -11.07
N ARG A 319 -7.87 24.88 -11.19
CA ARG A 319 -7.26 26.20 -11.37
C ARG A 319 -6.36 26.58 -10.20
N ARG A 320 -6.86 26.44 -8.97
CA ARG A 320 -6.08 26.74 -7.75
C ARG A 320 -4.82 25.86 -7.65
N GLN A 321 -4.96 24.57 -7.91
CA GLN A 321 -3.81 23.65 -7.91
C GLN A 321 -2.78 24.03 -8.97
N ASN A 322 -3.21 24.34 -10.20
CA ASN A 322 -2.32 24.76 -11.27
C ASN A 322 -1.51 26.01 -10.88
N GLU A 323 -2.16 27.04 -10.33
CA GLU A 323 -1.47 28.25 -9.85
C GLU A 323 -0.45 27.93 -8.74
N SER A 324 -0.82 27.07 -7.78
CA SER A 324 0.10 26.66 -6.71
C SER A 324 1.32 25.88 -7.22
N PHE A 325 1.17 25.16 -8.34
CA PHE A 325 2.24 24.39 -8.94
C PHE A 325 3.12 25.19 -9.89
N LYS A 326 2.67 26.31 -10.45
CA LYS A 326 3.47 27.15 -11.37
C LYS A 326 4.87 27.54 -10.83
N PRO A 327 5.06 27.95 -9.56
CA PRO A 327 6.40 28.30 -9.07
C PRO A 327 7.33 27.07 -8.91
N LEU A 328 6.79 25.86 -8.82
CA LEU A 328 7.52 24.62 -8.53
C LEU A 328 8.03 23.95 -9.82
N THR A 329 8.92 24.60 -10.55
CA THR A 329 9.42 24.13 -11.86
C THR A 329 10.68 23.27 -11.80
N SER A 330 11.40 23.29 -10.67
CA SER A 330 12.72 22.66 -10.52
C SER A 330 12.85 21.73 -9.31
N ARG A 331 11.71 21.34 -8.70
CA ARG A 331 11.70 20.56 -7.47
C ARG A 331 12.31 19.17 -7.67
N LEU A 332 13.28 18.84 -6.82
CA LEU A 332 13.81 17.50 -6.62
C LEU A 332 13.30 17.01 -5.27
N ILE A 333 12.87 15.76 -5.15
CA ILE A 333 12.45 15.19 -3.86
C ILE A 333 13.19 13.89 -3.63
N PHE A 334 13.86 13.78 -2.49
CA PHE A 334 14.51 12.55 -2.05
C PHE A 334 13.77 12.00 -0.82
N ARG A 335 13.51 10.69 -0.77
CA ARG A 335 12.87 10.05 0.39
C ARG A 335 13.56 8.74 0.76
N PRO A 336 13.80 8.49 2.06
CA PRO A 336 14.28 7.18 2.50
C PRO A 336 13.20 6.13 2.15
N ALA A 337 13.62 5.02 1.54
CA ALA A 337 12.71 3.97 1.09
C ALA A 337 12.83 2.68 1.91
N VAL A 338 13.87 2.58 2.75
CA VAL A 338 14.12 1.45 3.65
C VAL A 338 14.49 1.92 5.05
N PRO A 339 14.26 1.09 6.08
CA PRO A 339 14.75 1.36 7.43
C PRO A 339 16.28 1.32 7.53
N THR A 340 16.81 1.80 8.65
CA THR A 340 18.24 1.77 8.97
C THR A 340 18.78 0.38 9.28
N SER A 341 17.92 -0.64 9.40
CA SER A 341 18.32 -2.04 9.55
C SER A 341 17.51 -2.96 8.62
N LEU A 342 18.17 -3.94 8.00
CA LEU A 342 17.57 -4.84 7.02
C LEU A 342 18.12 -6.26 7.13
N SER A 343 17.29 -7.26 6.80
CA SER A 343 17.75 -8.63 6.56
C SER A 343 18.70 -8.67 5.36
N GLU A 344 19.83 -9.35 5.50
CA GLU A 344 20.83 -9.54 4.43
C GLU A 344 20.22 -10.19 3.18
N ASN A 345 19.30 -11.15 3.37
CA ASN A 345 18.59 -11.81 2.27
C ASN A 345 17.68 -10.84 1.51
N TYR A 346 17.09 -9.87 2.20
CA TYR A 346 16.24 -8.86 1.56
C TYR A 346 17.10 -7.82 0.85
N MET A 347 18.20 -7.38 1.48
CA MET A 347 19.17 -6.47 0.86
C MET A 347 19.71 -7.02 -0.47
N GLY A 348 20.00 -8.32 -0.55
CA GLY A 348 20.48 -8.96 -1.77
C GLY A 348 19.52 -8.88 -2.97
N LYS A 349 18.26 -8.46 -2.76
CA LYS A 349 17.25 -8.27 -3.81
C LYS A 349 17.08 -6.82 -4.24
N LEU A 350 17.54 -5.87 -3.42
CA LEU A 350 17.34 -4.44 -3.63
C LEU A 350 18.39 -3.87 -4.58
N LYS A 351 17.98 -2.89 -5.39
CA LYS A 351 18.85 -2.04 -6.18
C LYS A 351 19.17 -0.77 -5.40
N PRO A 352 20.24 -0.03 -5.72
CA PRO A 352 20.57 1.20 -4.99
C PRO A 352 19.45 2.25 -4.91
N ASN A 353 18.61 2.37 -5.94
CA ASN A 353 17.46 3.29 -5.95
C ASN A 353 16.26 2.79 -5.10
N ASP A 354 16.30 1.55 -4.61
CA ASP A 354 15.30 1.05 -3.66
C ASP A 354 15.61 1.48 -2.22
N TYR A 355 16.81 2.00 -1.94
CA TYR A 355 17.21 2.47 -0.61
C TYR A 355 16.86 3.96 -0.38
N LEU A 356 17.01 4.76 -1.43
CA LEU A 356 16.66 6.18 -1.45
C LEU A 356 15.91 6.44 -2.75
N SER A 357 14.63 6.79 -2.63
CA SER A 357 13.83 7.20 -3.79
C SER A 357 14.14 8.66 -4.15
N GLY A 358 14.16 8.96 -5.44
CA GLY A 358 14.33 10.33 -5.92
C GLY A 358 14.02 10.51 -7.41
N PRO A 359 14.48 11.61 -8.03
CA PRO A 359 14.31 11.87 -9.46
C PRO A 359 14.86 10.73 -10.32
N PRO A 360 14.11 10.22 -11.30
CA PRO A 360 14.47 8.99 -12.01
C PRO A 360 15.54 9.16 -13.09
N SER A 361 15.73 10.37 -13.64
CA SER A 361 16.62 10.60 -14.80
C SER A 361 17.98 11.15 -14.40
N GLY A 362 19.05 10.43 -14.74
CA GLY A 362 20.45 10.86 -14.64
C GLY A 362 21.08 10.79 -13.24
N TRP A 363 20.30 10.74 -12.16
CA TRP A 363 20.84 10.59 -10.81
C TRP A 363 21.41 9.18 -10.58
N THR A 364 22.57 9.12 -9.93
CA THR A 364 23.21 7.86 -9.55
C THR A 364 22.97 7.60 -8.07
N TYR A 365 22.36 6.46 -7.74
CA TYR A 365 21.99 6.10 -6.37
C TYR A 365 22.97 5.12 -5.76
N HIS A 366 23.21 5.25 -4.47
CA HIS A 366 24.12 4.43 -3.69
C HIS A 366 23.45 4.01 -2.38
N MET A 367 23.66 2.75 -1.99
CA MET A 367 23.05 2.19 -0.77
C MET A 367 23.72 2.65 0.53
N GLY A 368 24.87 3.33 0.46
CA GLY A 368 25.67 3.69 1.62
C GLY A 368 26.47 2.51 2.17
N ARG A 369 27.02 2.69 3.37
CA ARG A 369 27.80 1.68 4.09
C ARG A 369 26.95 1.01 5.17
N TRP A 370 27.05 -0.31 5.22
CA TRP A 370 26.29 -1.15 6.16
C TRP A 370 27.26 -2.02 6.95
N SER A 371 26.96 -2.19 8.23
CA SER A 371 27.70 -3.04 9.15
C SER A 371 27.76 -4.51 8.68
N ALA A 372 28.67 -5.26 9.31
CA ALA A 372 28.65 -6.71 9.23
C ALA A 372 27.33 -7.27 9.77
N ALA A 373 26.87 -8.38 9.19
CA ALA A 373 25.61 -8.97 9.61
C ALA A 373 25.71 -9.55 11.03
N TYR A 374 24.74 -9.22 11.88
CA TYR A 374 24.50 -9.86 13.16
C TYR A 374 23.13 -10.54 13.13
N GLU A 375 23.08 -11.85 13.35
CA GLU A 375 21.87 -12.68 13.16
C GLU A 375 21.18 -12.50 11.78
N GLY A 376 21.96 -12.22 10.74
CA GLY A 376 21.45 -11.99 9.38
C GLY A 376 20.82 -10.61 9.16
N ILE A 377 20.99 -9.67 10.11
CA ILE A 377 20.56 -8.28 10.00
C ILE A 377 21.80 -7.39 9.84
N ARG A 378 21.74 -6.41 8.94
CA ARG A 378 22.73 -5.36 8.79
C ARG A 378 22.10 -4.02 9.14
N THR A 379 22.90 -3.13 9.73
CA THR A 379 22.49 -1.76 10.06
C THR A 379 23.37 -0.77 9.31
N VAL A 380 22.80 0.34 8.85
CA VAL A 380 23.52 1.48 8.27
C VAL A 380 24.61 1.95 9.25
N GLU A 381 25.82 2.17 8.76
CA GLU A 381 26.87 2.80 9.57
C GLU A 381 26.58 4.30 9.76
N ASP A 382 26.95 4.84 10.92
CA ASP A 382 26.68 6.22 11.29
C ASP A 382 27.09 7.22 10.20
N HIS A 383 26.13 8.06 9.80
CA HIS A 383 26.26 9.09 8.75
C HIS A 383 26.65 8.56 7.35
N GLN A 384 26.64 7.25 7.13
CA GLN A 384 26.98 6.63 5.84
C GLN A 384 25.77 5.97 5.19
N GLY A 385 24.60 6.60 5.34
CA GLY A 385 23.35 6.11 4.77
C GLY A 385 23.28 6.21 3.24
N PRO A 386 22.16 5.75 2.65
CA PRO A 386 21.89 5.86 1.22
C PRO A 386 21.95 7.31 0.72
N PHE A 387 22.47 7.51 -0.49
CA PHE A 387 22.62 8.83 -1.09
C PHE A 387 22.50 8.79 -2.61
N ALA A 388 22.29 9.96 -3.22
CA ALA A 388 22.25 10.11 -4.67
C ALA A 388 23.18 11.24 -5.13
N LEU A 389 23.86 11.04 -6.27
CA LEU A 389 24.72 12.02 -6.93
C LEU A 389 24.07 12.49 -8.25
N ALA A 390 24.19 13.79 -8.50
CA ALA A 390 23.57 14.46 -9.62
C ALA A 390 24.29 14.20 -10.96
N PRO A 391 23.58 14.21 -12.10
CA PRO A 391 24.16 14.05 -13.45
C PRO A 391 24.89 15.30 -13.94
N ILE A 392 25.91 15.75 -13.21
CA ILE A 392 26.74 16.90 -13.60
C ILE A 392 28.19 16.49 -13.83
N GLN A 393 28.90 17.30 -14.62
CA GLN A 393 30.36 17.19 -14.68
C GLN A 393 30.94 17.48 -13.30
N PRO A 394 31.83 16.61 -12.78
CA PRO A 394 32.50 16.85 -11.51
C PRO A 394 33.29 18.16 -11.52
N PHE A 395 33.31 18.85 -10.38
CA PHE A 395 34.05 20.10 -10.20
C PHE A 395 34.74 20.13 -8.85
N VAL A 396 35.73 21.03 -8.71
CA VAL A 396 36.45 21.24 -7.46
C VAL A 396 35.86 22.46 -6.75
N ASP A 397 35.91 23.62 -7.40
CA ASP A 397 35.54 24.91 -6.81
C ASP A 397 34.33 25.52 -7.51
N GLY A 398 33.57 26.33 -6.77
CA GLY A 398 32.37 26.95 -7.29
C GLY A 398 31.37 27.35 -6.22
N LEU A 399 30.22 27.82 -6.69
CA LEU A 399 29.06 28.18 -5.87
C LEU A 399 27.95 27.14 -6.03
N VAL A 400 27.28 26.78 -4.95
CA VAL A 400 26.09 25.94 -4.95
C VAL A 400 24.98 26.68 -4.22
N GLN A 401 23.81 26.78 -4.83
CA GLN A 401 22.65 27.46 -4.26
C GLN A 401 21.43 26.56 -4.37
N ALA A 402 20.63 26.48 -3.30
CA ALA A 402 19.40 25.70 -3.28
C ALA A 402 18.44 26.20 -2.20
N SER A 403 17.17 25.84 -2.32
CA SER A 403 16.16 26.03 -1.27
C SER A 403 15.70 24.66 -0.79
N LEU A 404 16.03 24.30 0.44
CA LEU A 404 15.69 22.99 1.02
C LEU A 404 14.44 23.09 1.87
N THR A 405 13.49 22.18 1.70
CA THR A 405 12.34 22.02 2.60
C THR A 405 12.43 20.66 3.28
N LEU A 406 12.68 20.66 4.58
CA LEU A 406 12.71 19.46 5.43
C LEU A 406 11.27 19.04 5.76
N HIS A 407 10.87 17.81 5.51
CA HIS A 407 9.50 17.36 5.84
C HIS A 407 9.37 17.12 7.36
N HIS A 408 8.15 17.11 7.90
CA HIS A 408 7.90 17.15 9.35
C HIS A 408 8.63 16.10 10.19
N ALA A 409 8.77 14.86 9.70
CA ALA A 409 9.43 13.77 10.43
C ALA A 409 10.93 13.61 10.09
N ASN A 410 11.52 14.60 9.41
CA ASN A 410 12.91 14.51 8.96
C ASN A 410 13.88 14.43 10.15
N GLU A 411 14.79 13.47 10.09
CA GLU A 411 15.85 13.28 11.10
C GLU A 411 17.09 14.06 10.73
N SER A 412 17.51 13.89 9.48
CA SER A 412 18.55 14.68 8.87
C SER A 412 18.32 14.72 7.37
N ALA A 413 18.71 15.82 6.74
CA ALA A 413 18.87 15.89 5.30
C ALA A 413 20.13 16.65 4.98
N SER A 414 20.85 16.19 3.95
CA SER A 414 22.15 16.75 3.62
C SER A 414 22.27 17.12 2.16
N LEU A 415 22.91 18.24 1.90
CA LEU A 415 23.45 18.58 0.59
C LEU A 415 24.88 18.06 0.51
N LEU A 416 25.15 17.20 -0.47
CA LEU A 416 26.48 16.63 -0.69
C LEU A 416 27.25 17.54 -1.66
N LEU A 417 28.47 17.90 -1.27
CA LEU A 417 29.31 18.86 -1.96
C LEU A 417 30.62 18.17 -2.36
N ARG A 418 31.11 18.41 -3.58
CA ARG A 418 32.37 17.83 -4.09
C ARG A 418 32.45 16.31 -3.80
N SER A 419 31.38 15.61 -4.12
CA SER A 419 31.14 14.24 -3.67
C SER A 419 31.28 13.22 -4.79
N THR A 420 31.87 12.08 -4.47
CA THR A 420 32.04 10.91 -5.32
C THR A 420 31.62 9.67 -4.53
N ALA A 421 31.52 8.53 -5.22
CA ALA A 421 31.20 7.27 -4.58
C ALA A 421 32.22 6.20 -4.99
N THR A 422 32.70 5.45 -3.99
CA THR A 422 33.52 4.25 -4.22
C THR A 422 32.85 3.08 -3.52
N ASN A 423 32.47 2.03 -4.26
CA ASN A 423 31.75 0.87 -3.73
C ASN A 423 30.51 1.24 -2.88
N HIS A 424 29.71 2.20 -3.36
CA HIS A 424 28.54 2.76 -2.68
C HIS A 424 28.82 3.56 -1.39
N VAL A 425 30.09 3.85 -1.07
CA VAL A 425 30.48 4.68 0.07
C VAL A 425 30.77 6.11 -0.41
N LEU A 426 30.19 7.09 0.31
CA LEU A 426 30.36 8.51 0.03
C LEU A 426 31.80 8.96 0.29
N ASN A 427 32.35 9.75 -0.62
CA ASN A 427 33.61 10.48 -0.44
C ASN A 427 33.39 11.93 -0.87
N GLY A 428 33.46 12.89 0.05
CA GLY A 428 33.09 14.28 -0.23
C GLY A 428 32.81 15.08 1.04
N TYR A 429 32.22 16.26 0.89
CA TYR A 429 31.69 17.01 2.02
C TYR A 429 30.18 16.82 2.12
N GLU A 430 29.69 16.69 3.35
CA GLU A 430 28.28 16.62 3.67
C GLU A 430 27.91 17.86 4.47
N LEU A 431 27.00 18.68 3.94
CA LEU A 431 26.35 19.74 4.69
C LEU A 431 25.02 19.22 5.22
N ALA A 432 25.02 18.70 6.44
CA ALA A 432 23.87 18.09 7.10
C ALA A 432 23.05 19.12 7.88
N LEU A 433 21.73 19.06 7.68
CA LEU A 433 20.74 19.81 8.43
C LEU A 433 20.05 18.82 9.37
N ASP A 434 20.12 19.08 10.67
CA ASP A 434 19.44 18.30 11.71
C ASP A 434 18.37 19.19 12.36
N PRO A 435 17.09 19.06 11.94
CA PRO A 435 16.01 19.84 12.51
C PRO A 435 15.62 19.39 13.92
N ARG A 436 16.04 18.21 14.39
CA ARG A 436 15.74 17.75 15.77
C ARG A 436 16.71 18.38 16.75
N ALA A 437 18.00 18.40 16.40
CA ALA A 437 19.04 19.03 17.20
C ALA A 437 19.17 20.54 16.93
N GLN A 438 18.51 21.07 15.90
CA GLN A 438 18.65 22.46 15.42
C GLN A 438 20.12 22.77 15.09
N LYS A 439 20.76 21.89 14.31
CA LYS A 439 22.19 21.96 13.98
C LYS A 439 22.44 21.92 12.48
N LEU A 440 23.33 22.80 12.03
CA LEU A 440 24.01 22.71 10.74
C LEU A 440 25.40 22.10 10.97
N ILE A 441 25.68 20.99 10.29
CA ILE A 441 26.92 20.21 10.49
C ILE A 441 27.62 20.08 9.14
N LEU A 442 28.90 20.44 9.09
CA LEU A 442 29.75 20.12 7.94
C LEU A 442 30.64 18.93 8.30
N ARG A 443 30.50 17.84 7.54
CA ARG A 443 31.35 16.65 7.66
C ARG A 443 32.20 16.46 6.40
N ARG A 444 33.38 15.88 6.58
CA ARG A 444 34.18 15.30 5.49
C ARG A 444 34.08 13.78 5.56
N HIS A 445 33.68 13.19 4.44
CA HIS A 445 33.64 11.75 4.21
C HIS A 445 34.83 11.35 3.34
N HIS A 446 35.70 10.48 3.87
CA HIS A 446 36.80 9.89 3.12
C HIS A 446 37.09 8.47 3.66
N ARG A 447 38.22 8.25 4.33
CA ARG A 447 38.47 7.00 5.09
C ARG A 447 37.60 6.92 6.33
N ASP A 448 37.53 8.04 7.05
CA ASP A 448 36.71 8.24 8.24
C ASP A 448 35.77 9.42 8.01
N VAL A 449 34.67 9.46 8.77
CA VAL A 449 33.77 10.61 8.81
C VAL A 449 34.25 11.58 9.87
N VAL A 450 34.62 12.79 9.45
CA VAL A 450 35.14 13.84 10.37
C VAL A 450 34.20 15.02 10.36
N THR A 451 33.68 15.40 11.53
CA THR A 451 32.94 16.66 11.70
C THR A 451 33.93 17.82 11.70
N LEU A 452 33.85 18.69 10.69
CA LEU A 452 34.70 19.87 10.55
C LEU A 452 34.13 21.07 11.31
N ALA A 453 32.81 21.20 11.34
CA ALA A 453 32.12 22.25 12.08
C ALA A 453 30.68 21.83 12.40
N GLU A 454 30.17 22.36 13.51
CA GLU A 454 28.81 22.17 13.99
C GLU A 454 28.31 23.49 14.58
N ILE A 455 27.15 23.94 14.12
CA ILE A 455 26.59 25.26 14.48
C ILE A 455 25.11 25.10 14.83
N THR A 456 24.72 25.60 15.99
CA THR A 456 23.30 25.70 16.37
C THR A 456 22.62 26.77 15.54
N THR A 457 21.55 26.42 14.84
CA THR A 457 20.79 27.35 14.00
C THR A 457 19.34 26.90 13.83
N THR A 458 18.44 27.84 13.57
CA THR A 458 17.02 27.53 13.38
C THR A 458 16.79 26.84 12.05
N LEU A 459 16.35 25.59 12.10
CA LEU A 459 16.02 24.74 10.97
C LEU A 459 14.53 24.36 11.03
N PRO A 460 13.64 25.18 10.46
CA PRO A 460 12.21 24.90 10.46
C PRO A 460 11.88 23.74 9.50
N THR A 461 11.01 22.82 9.94
CA THR A 461 10.39 21.85 9.04
C THR A 461 9.22 22.47 8.27
N ALA A 462 8.93 21.94 7.08
CA ALA A 462 7.87 22.37 6.16
C ALA A 462 7.97 23.83 5.66
N GLN A 463 9.12 24.47 5.85
CA GLN A 463 9.45 25.79 5.32
C GLN A 463 10.75 25.74 4.52
N PRO A 464 10.89 26.59 3.49
CA PRO A 464 12.10 26.65 2.69
C PRO A 464 13.26 27.29 3.47
N ILE A 465 14.42 26.65 3.40
CA ILE A 465 15.70 27.08 3.96
C ILE A 465 16.63 27.36 2.78
N HIS A 466 16.99 28.63 2.59
CA HIS A 466 17.86 29.01 1.48
C HIS A 466 19.32 28.78 1.86
N ILE A 467 20.00 27.94 1.08
CA ILE A 467 21.40 27.59 1.27
C ILE A 467 22.22 28.13 0.11
N LYS A 468 23.33 28.77 0.45
CA LYS A 468 24.43 29.07 -0.48
C LYS A 468 25.71 28.49 0.10
N ALA A 469 26.41 27.66 -0.65
CA ALA A 469 27.70 27.09 -0.27
C ALA A 469 28.76 27.46 -1.32
N GLN A 470 29.87 28.02 -0.88
CA GLN A 470 31.02 28.35 -1.72
C GLN A 470 32.19 27.44 -1.37
N LEU A 471 32.75 26.80 -2.39
CA LEU A 471 33.93 25.96 -2.31
C LEU A 471 35.07 26.67 -3.03
N ASN A 472 36.19 26.89 -2.33
CA ASN A 472 37.39 27.48 -2.90
C ASN A 472 38.65 26.83 -2.30
N ALA A 473 39.21 25.87 -3.03
CA ALA A 473 40.26 24.97 -2.60
C ALA A 473 39.93 24.31 -1.25
N GLN A 474 40.57 24.79 -0.19
CA GLN A 474 40.42 24.36 1.20
C GLN A 474 39.39 25.15 2.00
N ASN A 475 38.92 26.29 1.47
CA ASN A 475 37.98 27.17 2.16
C ASN A 475 36.54 26.80 1.78
N ILE A 476 35.70 26.64 2.81
CA ILE A 476 34.27 26.32 2.66
C ILE A 476 33.48 27.37 3.42
N ARG A 477 32.58 28.05 2.71
CA ARG A 477 31.68 29.05 3.28
C ARG A 477 30.23 28.68 3.00
N VAL A 478 29.39 28.76 4.01
CA VAL A 478 27.95 28.47 3.91
C VAL A 478 27.16 29.63 4.49
N TRP A 479 26.12 30.05 3.77
CA TRP A 479 25.14 31.03 4.20
C TRP A 479 23.77 30.38 4.27
N LEU A 480 23.02 30.65 5.34
CA LEU A 480 21.62 30.32 5.47
C LEU A 480 20.73 31.58 5.34
N ASN A 481 19.56 31.43 4.73
CA ASN A 481 18.46 32.41 4.71
C ASN A 481 18.86 33.84 4.33
N HIS A 482 19.77 33.98 3.35
CA HIS A 482 20.27 35.26 2.85
C HIS A 482 20.98 36.14 3.90
N HIS A 483 21.48 35.54 4.98
CA HIS A 483 22.26 36.25 5.98
C HIS A 483 23.49 36.94 5.33
N PRO A 484 23.86 38.18 5.72
CA PRO A 484 24.92 38.94 5.05
C PRO A 484 26.31 38.31 5.25
N LEU A 485 26.56 37.73 6.44
CA LEU A 485 27.79 37.01 6.76
C LEU A 485 27.59 35.50 6.64
N PRO A 486 28.64 34.75 6.25
CA PRO A 486 28.56 33.29 6.21
C PRO A 486 28.24 32.75 7.60
N THR A 487 27.20 31.92 7.68
CA THR A 487 26.84 31.15 8.88
C THR A 487 27.99 30.23 9.29
N LEU A 488 28.71 29.67 8.30
CA LEU A 488 29.90 28.85 8.49
C LEU A 488 30.99 29.34 7.56
N ASN A 489 32.21 29.53 8.07
CA ASN A 489 33.40 29.90 7.29
C ASN A 489 34.60 29.16 7.88
N LEU A 490 35.08 28.12 7.19
CA LEU A 490 36.18 27.30 7.68
C LEU A 490 37.18 26.96 6.59
N THR A 491 38.36 26.56 7.04
CA THR A 491 39.45 26.06 6.22
C THR A 491 39.73 24.62 6.61
N ASP A 492 39.56 23.69 5.67
CA ASP A 492 39.90 22.29 5.92
C ASP A 492 41.42 22.07 5.80
N ALA A 493 42.03 21.50 6.84
CA ALA A 493 43.44 21.14 6.85
C ALA A 493 43.80 19.98 5.90
N HIS A 494 42.83 19.13 5.54
CA HIS A 494 43.03 18.04 4.58
C HIS A 494 41.97 18.07 3.48
N PRO A 495 42.03 19.06 2.58
CA PRO A 495 40.97 19.32 1.63
C PRO A 495 40.86 18.20 0.59
N LEU A 496 39.63 17.80 0.28
CA LEU A 496 39.34 16.93 -0.85
C LEU A 496 39.45 17.76 -2.14
N LEU A 497 40.55 17.70 -2.90
CA LEU A 497 40.72 18.52 -4.12
C LEU A 497 40.43 17.76 -5.42
N ASN A 498 40.04 16.50 -5.34
CA ASN A 498 39.56 15.76 -6.50
C ASN A 498 38.18 16.30 -6.94
N PRO A 499 37.93 16.46 -8.25
CA PRO A 499 36.63 16.86 -8.74
C PRO A 499 35.53 15.91 -8.28
N GLY A 500 34.40 16.46 -7.83
CA GLY A 500 33.24 15.70 -7.38
C GLY A 500 31.92 16.33 -7.83
N GLN A 501 30.83 15.60 -7.63
CA GLN A 501 29.48 16.00 -7.98
C GLN A 501 28.75 16.63 -6.77
N ILE A 502 27.52 17.10 -7.01
CA ILE A 502 26.56 17.43 -5.95
C ILE A 502 25.63 16.26 -5.75
N GLY A 503 25.11 16.10 -4.53
CA GLY A 503 24.18 15.06 -4.21
C GLY A 503 23.25 15.41 -3.06
N ALA A 504 22.43 14.43 -2.68
CA ALA A 504 21.55 14.54 -1.53
C ALA A 504 21.46 13.20 -0.78
N THR A 505 21.25 13.29 0.53
CA THR A 505 20.85 12.17 1.38
C THR A 505 19.83 12.68 2.40
N THR A 506 18.99 11.77 2.90
CA THR A 506 17.98 12.11 3.90
C THR A 506 17.60 10.87 4.72
N SER A 507 17.26 11.09 5.98
CA SER A 507 16.78 10.08 6.93
C SER A 507 15.52 10.54 7.65
N GLY A 508 14.72 9.57 8.13
CA GLY A 508 13.45 9.82 8.80
C GLY A 508 12.31 10.24 7.86
N ALA A 509 12.52 11.24 7.01
CA ALA A 509 11.51 11.70 6.07
C ALA A 509 12.12 12.27 4.78
N ALA A 510 11.27 12.74 3.88
CA ALA A 510 11.68 13.35 2.63
C ALA A 510 12.36 14.72 2.82
N VAL A 511 13.17 15.09 1.83
CA VAL A 511 13.66 16.45 1.61
C VAL A 511 13.28 16.90 0.20
N SER A 512 12.73 18.11 0.08
CA SER A 512 12.53 18.77 -1.21
C SER A 512 13.65 19.78 -1.44
N ILE A 513 14.22 19.80 -2.64
CA ILE A 513 15.27 20.74 -3.06
C ILE A 513 14.75 21.50 -4.28
N ASP A 514 14.55 22.80 -4.12
CA ASP A 514 14.09 23.71 -5.18
C ASP A 514 15.25 24.62 -5.65
N TYR A 515 15.27 24.97 -6.93
CA TYR A 515 16.23 25.91 -7.54
C TYR A 515 17.71 25.53 -7.36
N LEU A 516 18.03 24.23 -7.31
CA LEU A 516 19.41 23.76 -7.16
C LEU A 516 20.28 24.22 -8.35
N THR A 517 21.21 25.13 -8.09
CA THR A 517 22.09 25.73 -9.09
C THR A 517 23.54 25.59 -8.66
N ILE A 518 24.40 25.23 -9.61
CA ILE A 518 25.84 25.05 -9.43
C ILE A 518 26.55 25.98 -10.41
N GLU A 519 27.47 26.79 -9.92
CA GLU A 519 28.34 27.66 -10.71
C GLU A 519 29.80 27.23 -10.49
N PRO A 520 30.30 26.26 -11.27
CA PRO A 520 31.68 25.83 -11.13
C PRO A 520 32.64 26.94 -11.55
N LEU A 521 33.78 27.06 -10.87
CA LEU A 521 34.80 28.05 -11.19
C LEU A 521 35.34 27.81 -12.60
N GLY A 522 35.19 28.80 -13.48
CA GLY A 522 35.65 28.72 -14.87
C GLY A 522 34.75 27.91 -15.82
N ALA A 523 33.55 27.50 -15.38
CA ALA A 523 32.57 26.82 -16.23
C ALA A 523 31.21 27.53 -16.23
N LYS A 524 30.29 27.09 -17.10
CA LYS A 524 28.92 27.61 -17.14
C LYS A 524 28.11 27.12 -15.95
N ALA A 525 27.23 27.98 -15.45
CA ALA A 525 26.26 27.61 -14.43
C ALA A 525 25.32 26.50 -14.93
N VAL A 526 24.96 25.58 -14.03
CA VAL A 526 24.07 24.44 -14.26
C VAL A 526 22.96 24.47 -13.23
N SER A 527 21.71 24.48 -13.69
CA SER A 527 20.53 24.32 -12.82
C SER A 527 19.99 22.91 -12.95
N LEU A 528 19.85 22.23 -11.81
CA LEU A 528 19.29 20.89 -11.72
C LEU A 528 17.78 20.96 -11.50
N ARG A 529 17.07 20.08 -12.21
CA ARG A 529 15.64 19.87 -12.08
C ARG A 529 15.33 18.41 -12.38
N ASP A 530 14.21 17.93 -11.85
CA ASP A 530 13.66 16.67 -12.31
C ASP A 530 13.12 16.87 -13.73
N SER A 531 13.80 16.31 -14.73
CA SER A 531 13.39 16.42 -16.14
C SER A 531 12.10 15.68 -16.46
N THR A 532 11.66 14.79 -15.57
CA THR A 532 10.40 14.04 -15.68
C THR A 532 9.26 14.72 -14.92
N LEU A 533 9.54 15.85 -14.24
CA LEU A 533 8.54 16.58 -13.49
C LEU A 533 7.43 17.08 -14.44
N PRO A 534 6.18 16.62 -14.27
CA PRO A 534 5.08 17.02 -15.14
C PRO A 534 4.81 18.52 -15.05
N SER A 535 4.18 19.08 -16.09
CA SER A 535 3.72 20.47 -16.10
C SER A 535 2.78 20.78 -14.92
N SER A 536 2.66 22.05 -14.55
CA SER A 536 1.75 22.47 -13.47
C SER A 536 0.30 22.02 -13.72
N THR A 537 -0.13 22.04 -14.99
CA THR A 537 -1.45 21.57 -15.42
C THR A 537 -1.60 20.06 -15.23
N GLU A 538 -0.63 19.24 -15.64
CA GLU A 538 -0.68 17.79 -15.42
C GLU A 538 -0.69 17.44 -13.93
N ARG A 539 0.08 18.16 -13.12
CA ARG A 539 0.06 17.99 -11.66
C ARG A 539 -1.30 18.36 -11.05
N ALA A 540 -1.94 19.41 -11.56
CA ALA A 540 -3.29 19.80 -11.14
C ALA A 540 -4.34 18.73 -11.51
N PHE A 541 -4.25 18.17 -12.71
CA PHE A 541 -5.12 17.07 -13.14
C PHE A 541 -4.90 15.80 -12.32
N ARG A 542 -3.65 15.44 -12.01
CA ARG A 542 -3.34 14.35 -11.08
C ARG A 542 -3.94 14.60 -9.69
N ALA A 543 -3.81 15.81 -9.16
CA ALA A 543 -4.38 16.17 -7.86
C ALA A 543 -5.91 16.05 -7.85
N PHE A 544 -6.57 16.40 -8.95
CA PHE A 544 -8.01 16.19 -9.11
C PHE A 544 -8.38 14.70 -9.20
N CYS A 545 -7.61 13.90 -9.95
CA CYS A 545 -7.82 12.45 -10.00
C CYS A 545 -7.68 11.81 -8.62
N LEU A 546 -6.71 12.26 -7.81
CA LEU A 546 -6.53 11.81 -6.44
C LEU A 546 -7.77 12.09 -5.57
N LEU A 547 -8.39 13.27 -5.73
CA LEU A 547 -9.64 13.61 -5.05
C LEU A 547 -10.78 12.67 -5.48
N LEU A 548 -10.91 12.38 -6.79
CA LEU A 548 -11.94 11.45 -7.29
C LEU A 548 -11.75 10.04 -6.75
N LEU A 549 -10.52 9.53 -6.71
CA LEU A 549 -10.22 8.22 -6.14
C LEU A 549 -10.56 8.16 -4.64
N ASN A 550 -10.43 9.27 -3.91
CA ASN A 550 -10.81 9.38 -2.50
C ASN A 550 -12.34 9.26 -2.28
N LEU A 551 -13.15 9.58 -3.30
CA LEU A 551 -14.61 9.47 -3.24
C LEU A 551 -15.13 8.06 -3.59
N ASN A 552 -14.25 7.17 -4.09
CA ASN A 552 -14.63 5.87 -4.64
C ASN A 552 -14.58 4.73 -3.60
N GLU A 553 -14.97 5.00 -2.35
CA GLU A 553 -14.95 3.98 -1.28
C GLU A 553 -16.30 3.26 -1.10
N VAL A 554 -17.32 3.64 -1.88
CA VAL A 554 -18.71 3.26 -1.65
C VAL A 554 -19.35 2.76 -2.94
N ALA A 555 -20.00 1.60 -2.87
CA ALA A 555 -20.87 1.07 -3.89
C ALA A 555 -22.31 1.60 -3.69
N TYR A 556 -22.90 2.06 -4.78
CA TYR A 556 -24.28 2.53 -4.86
C TYR A 556 -24.83 2.28 -6.26
N LEU A 557 -26.15 2.38 -6.37
CA LEU A 557 -26.87 2.47 -7.65
C LEU A 557 -27.58 3.82 -7.69
N ASP A 558 -27.40 4.57 -8.77
CA ASP A 558 -28.09 5.85 -9.00
C ASP A 558 -29.47 5.60 -9.61
#